data_AF-A0AAU3Q8D5-F1
#
_entry.id   AF-A0AAU3Q8D5-F1
#
_cell.length_a   1.000
_cell.length_b   1.000
_cell.length_c   1.000
_cell.angle_alpha   90.00
_cell.angle_beta   90.00
_cell.angle_gamma   90.00
#
_symmetry.space_group_name_H-M   'P 1'
#
loop_
_entity.id
_entity.type
_entity.pdbx_description
1 polymer ?
#
loop_
_entity_poly.entity_id
_entity_poly.type
_entity_poly.pdbx_seq_one_letter_code
_entity_poly.pdbx_strand_id
1 'polypeptide(L)'
;MTGSMVMTAYPDTLRCTVTGCPAATNRLRGAGQMDVIRYPAPTVEHLHALHELLTRRGWVADESGHIEPGDPADPEAGWRYPASFGGAVMNYFPDVTPLPLNCRFRMGWESRPVEFVIESAGSPAGCEVHNPAERSFPLGEGDELRLADIVAILTELEPQAASLDPRALLECRFFGTCVG
;
A
#
# COMPACT_ATOMS: atom_id res chain seq x y z
N MET A 1 -22.25 -9.14 8.43
CA MET A 1 -22.93 -7.90 8.00
C MET A 1 -21.89 -7.10 7.22
N THR A 2 -21.96 -7.12 5.89
CA THR A 2 -20.97 -6.49 4.99
C THR A 2 -21.36 -5.02 4.78
N GLY A 3 -20.58 -4.11 5.35
CA GLY A 3 -20.71 -2.67 5.09
C GLY A 3 -20.00 -2.31 3.80
N SER A 4 -20.73 -1.88 2.78
CA SER A 4 -20.17 -1.40 1.51
C SER A 4 -20.09 0.12 1.58
N MET A 5 -18.88 0.69 1.60
CA MET A 5 -18.68 2.13 1.56
C MET A 5 -18.71 2.60 0.10
N VAL A 6 -19.61 3.54 -0.21
CA VAL A 6 -19.73 4.14 -1.54
C VAL A 6 -19.23 5.58 -1.43
N MET A 7 -18.05 5.88 -1.97
CA MET A 7 -17.59 7.25 -2.14
C MET A 7 -18.07 7.77 -3.50
N THR A 8 -19.07 8.65 -3.48
CA THR A 8 -19.51 9.40 -4.65
C THR A 8 -18.80 10.76 -4.71
N ALA A 9 -18.03 10.99 -5.77
CA ALA A 9 -17.68 12.33 -6.20
C ALA A 9 -18.97 13.08 -6.60
N TYR A 10 -19.17 14.27 -6.03
CA TYR A 10 -20.28 15.17 -6.37
C TYR A 10 -19.74 16.46 -6.97
N PRO A 11 -20.40 16.97 -8.02
CA PRO A 11 -21.53 17.86 -7.74
C PRO A 11 -22.83 17.49 -8.50
N ASP A 12 -23.94 17.65 -7.79
CA ASP A 12 -25.32 17.82 -8.26
C ASP A 12 -25.95 16.71 -9.15
N THR A 13 -26.43 15.55 -8.67
CA THR A 13 -27.64 15.36 -7.83
C THR A 13 -27.76 13.88 -7.35
N LEU A 14 -27.58 13.59 -6.04
CA LEU A 14 -27.68 12.24 -5.47
C LEU A 14 -29.15 11.85 -5.30
N ARG A 15 -29.54 10.69 -5.84
CA ARG A 15 -30.75 9.99 -5.42
C ARG A 15 -30.40 8.81 -4.54
N CYS A 16 -30.94 8.84 -3.32
CA CYS A 16 -30.90 7.78 -2.33
C CYS A 16 -31.65 6.52 -2.83
N THR A 17 -31.01 5.35 -2.77
CA THR A 17 -31.63 4.04 -3.06
C THR A 17 -31.92 3.23 -1.80
N VAL A 18 -31.88 3.85 -0.61
CA VAL A 18 -32.40 3.20 0.61
C VAL A 18 -33.91 3.04 0.47
N THR A 19 -34.37 1.79 0.56
CA THR A 19 -35.78 1.41 0.59
C THR A 19 -36.52 2.21 1.67
N GLY A 20 -37.40 3.13 1.27
CA GLY A 20 -38.17 4.00 2.17
C GLY A 20 -38.19 5.50 1.82
N CYS A 21 -37.45 5.97 0.80
CA CYS A 21 -37.38 7.39 0.47
C CYS A 21 -38.58 7.86 -0.39
N PRO A 22 -39.46 8.77 0.10
CA PRO A 22 -40.53 9.33 -0.73
C PRO A 22 -40.03 10.56 -1.52
N ALA A 23 -40.14 10.45 -2.85
CA ALA A 23 -40.19 11.51 -3.87
C ALA A 23 -39.06 12.55 -3.98
N ALA A 24 -38.41 12.60 -5.17
CA ALA A 24 -38.41 13.80 -6.05
C ALA A 24 -37.60 13.55 -7.33
N THR A 25 -38.29 13.66 -8.48
CA THR A 25 -37.89 13.61 -9.91
C THR A 25 -36.56 14.28 -10.27
N ASN A 26 -35.70 13.59 -11.04
CA ASN A 26 -35.07 14.20 -12.23
C ASN A 26 -34.57 13.14 -13.22
N ARG A 27 -34.93 13.35 -14.49
CA ARG A 27 -34.56 12.54 -15.66
C ARG A 27 -33.16 12.94 -16.12
N LEU A 28 -32.28 11.96 -16.33
CA LEU A 28 -31.18 12.09 -17.28
C LEU A 28 -31.33 10.97 -18.32
N ARG A 29 -31.62 11.38 -19.56
CA ARG A 29 -31.58 10.56 -20.76
C ARG A 29 -30.11 10.44 -21.20
N GLY A 30 -29.63 9.21 -21.34
CA GLY A 30 -28.29 8.91 -21.86
C GLY A 30 -27.79 7.59 -21.30
N ALA A 31 -28.43 6.48 -21.68
CA ALA A 31 -28.09 5.15 -21.19
C ALA A 31 -26.81 4.62 -21.86
N GLY A 32 -25.66 5.15 -21.46
CA GLY A 32 -24.44 4.37 -21.38
C GLY A 32 -24.50 3.62 -20.05
N GLN A 33 -24.56 2.30 -20.09
CA GLN A 33 -24.50 1.47 -18.90
C GLN A 33 -23.13 1.69 -18.25
N MET A 34 -23.06 2.47 -17.17
CA MET A 34 -21.88 2.50 -16.31
C MET A 34 -21.89 1.21 -15.50
N ASP A 35 -21.15 0.21 -15.97
CA ASP A 35 -20.81 -0.94 -15.14
C ASP A 35 -19.88 -0.44 -14.03
N VAL A 36 -20.45 -0.25 -12.84
CA VAL A 36 -19.67 0.06 -11.64
C VAL A 36 -18.97 -1.23 -11.22
N ILE A 37 -17.74 -1.40 -11.68
CA ILE A 37 -16.89 -2.51 -11.23
C ILE A 37 -16.51 -2.23 -9.77
N ARG A 38 -17.03 -3.04 -8.85
CA ARG A 38 -16.65 -3.00 -7.43
C ARG A 38 -15.52 -3.97 -7.21
N TYR A 39 -14.34 -3.45 -6.88
CA TYR A 39 -13.24 -4.27 -6.37
C TYR A 39 -13.41 -4.45 -4.86
N PRO A 40 -12.99 -5.60 -4.30
CA PRO A 40 -12.95 -5.77 -2.86
C PRO A 40 -12.01 -4.73 -2.27
N ALA A 41 -12.52 -3.95 -1.31
CA ALA A 41 -11.71 -3.09 -0.47
C ALA A 41 -11.07 -3.94 0.65
N PRO A 42 -9.88 -3.58 1.17
CA PRO A 42 -9.32 -4.30 2.30
C PRO A 42 -10.25 -4.10 3.50
N THR A 43 -10.53 -5.19 4.22
CA THR A 43 -11.38 -5.14 5.40
C THR A 43 -10.55 -4.74 6.62
N VAL A 44 -11.23 -4.40 7.72
CA VAL A 44 -10.56 -4.13 9.01
C VAL A 44 -9.79 -5.37 9.48
N GLU A 45 -10.32 -6.57 9.22
CA GLU A 45 -9.66 -7.84 9.55
C GLU A 45 -8.36 -8.02 8.75
N HIS A 46 -8.31 -7.62 7.47
CA HIS A 46 -7.07 -7.62 6.69
C HIS A 46 -6.03 -6.68 7.28
N LEU A 47 -6.44 -5.44 7.59
CA LEU A 47 -5.56 -4.43 8.18
C LEU A 47 -5.00 -4.91 9.52
N HIS A 48 -5.85 -5.48 10.37
CA HIS A 48 -5.45 -5.99 11.68
C HIS A 48 -4.52 -7.21 11.58
N ALA A 49 -4.85 -8.20 10.76
CA ALA A 49 -4.03 -9.40 10.60
C ALA A 49 -2.64 -9.06 10.04
N LEU A 50 -2.57 -8.12 9.10
CA LEU A 50 -1.32 -7.62 8.56
C LEU A 50 -0.55 -6.80 9.60
N HIS A 51 -1.23 -5.90 10.32
CA HIS A 51 -0.62 -5.11 11.38
C HIS A 51 0.02 -6.03 12.45
N GLU A 52 -0.71 -7.02 12.96
CA GLU A 52 -0.18 -7.98 13.93
C GLU A 52 0.99 -8.80 13.38
N LEU A 53 0.94 -9.19 12.10
CA LEU A 53 2.05 -9.88 11.46
C LEU A 53 3.30 -9.01 11.42
N LEU A 54 3.19 -7.78 10.93
CA LEU A 54 4.30 -6.87 10.71
C LEU A 54 4.91 -6.38 12.03
N THR A 55 4.07 -5.98 12.99
CA THR A 55 4.52 -5.52 14.31
C THR A 55 5.28 -6.62 15.08
N ARG A 56 4.83 -7.88 15.01
CA ARG A 56 5.58 -9.02 15.59
C ARG A 56 6.96 -9.22 14.97
N ARG A 57 7.15 -8.78 13.73
CA ARG A 57 8.43 -8.81 13.01
C ARG A 57 9.27 -7.54 13.21
N GLY A 58 8.81 -6.60 14.05
CA GLY A 58 9.51 -5.36 14.34
C GLY A 58 9.31 -4.24 13.31
N TRP A 59 8.34 -4.38 12.41
CA TRP A 59 7.93 -3.31 11.52
C TRP A 59 7.16 -2.24 12.29
N VAL A 60 7.15 -1.02 11.75
CA VAL A 60 6.44 0.11 12.32
C VAL A 60 5.49 0.66 11.26
N ALA A 61 4.23 0.86 11.62
CA ALA A 61 3.29 1.60 10.80
C ALA A 61 3.82 3.03 10.55
N ASP A 62 3.53 3.58 9.37
CA ASP A 62 3.81 4.98 9.09
C ASP A 62 2.81 5.89 9.81
N GLU A 63 3.18 7.16 10.02
CA GLU A 63 2.37 8.11 10.78
C GLU A 63 1.08 8.51 10.03
N SER A 64 1.00 8.17 8.75
CA SER A 64 -0.12 8.42 7.84
C SER A 64 -1.19 7.34 7.97
N GLY A 65 -2.05 7.50 8.99
CA GLY A 65 -3.26 6.71 9.11
C GLY A 65 -3.34 5.98 10.44
N HIS A 66 -3.42 6.72 11.54
CA HIS A 66 -3.71 6.17 12.86
C HIS A 66 -5.01 6.76 13.43
N ILE A 67 -5.93 5.88 13.87
CA ILE A 67 -7.05 6.29 14.74
C ILE A 67 -6.50 6.41 16.17
N GLU A 68 -5.58 5.51 16.54
CA GLU A 68 -4.78 5.50 17.76
C GLU A 68 -3.33 5.06 17.46
N PRO A 69 -2.33 5.39 18.31
CA PRO A 69 -0.93 5.02 18.08
C PRO A 69 -0.75 3.51 17.90
N GLY A 70 -0.38 3.08 16.69
CA GLY A 70 -0.17 1.68 16.37
C GLY A 70 -1.28 1.08 15.51
N ASP A 71 -2.53 1.55 15.55
CA ASP A 71 -3.61 0.93 14.79
C ASP A 71 -3.81 1.61 13.42
N PRO A 72 -3.81 0.87 12.29
CA PRO A 72 -4.05 1.45 10.97
C PRO A 72 -5.50 1.96 10.85
N ALA A 73 -5.65 3.25 10.58
CA ALA A 73 -6.90 3.99 10.41
C ALA A 73 -7.53 3.84 9.04
N ASP A 74 -6.67 3.64 8.05
CA ASP A 74 -6.96 3.90 6.65
C ASP A 74 -6.36 2.75 5.83
N PRO A 75 -7.06 2.23 4.81
CA PRO A 75 -6.46 1.36 3.81
C PRO A 75 -5.16 1.90 3.20
N GLU A 76 -4.93 3.21 3.17
CA GLU A 76 -3.67 3.80 2.69
C GLU A 76 -2.51 3.72 3.69
N ALA A 77 -2.74 3.22 4.91
CA ALA A 77 -1.69 3.03 5.90
C ALA A 77 -0.57 2.14 5.36
N GLY A 78 0.67 2.60 5.55
CA GLY A 78 1.86 1.84 5.21
C GLY A 78 2.61 1.36 6.44
N TRP A 79 3.56 0.48 6.21
CA TRP A 79 4.52 0.02 7.21
C TRP A 79 5.92 0.10 6.63
N ARG A 80 6.88 0.41 7.50
CA ARG A 80 8.31 0.47 7.20
C ARG A 80 9.06 -0.53 8.07
N TYR A 81 10.10 -1.13 7.51
CA TYR A 81 11.02 -1.99 8.24
C TYR A 81 12.19 -1.16 8.82
N PRO A 82 12.22 -0.89 10.14
CA PRO A 82 13.19 0.04 10.73
C PRO A 82 14.63 -0.41 10.63
N ALA A 83 14.88 -1.73 10.55
CA ALA A 83 16.22 -2.28 10.43
C ALA A 83 16.79 -2.19 9.01
N SER A 84 16.04 -1.65 8.03
CA SER A 84 16.60 -1.29 6.72
C SER A 84 17.86 -0.46 6.89
N PHE A 85 18.88 -0.71 6.06
CA PHE A 85 20.16 0.00 6.11
C PHE A 85 20.91 -0.16 7.44
N GLY A 86 20.78 -1.32 8.08
CA GLY A 86 21.32 -1.59 9.42
C GLY A 86 20.71 -0.72 10.52
N GLY A 87 19.53 -0.13 10.29
CA GLY A 87 18.89 0.81 11.21
C GLY A 87 19.44 2.23 11.15
N ALA A 88 20.16 2.59 10.09
CA ALA A 88 20.69 3.94 9.91
C ALA A 88 19.54 4.97 9.80
N VAL A 89 19.60 6.01 10.64
CA VAL A 89 18.69 7.14 10.56
C VAL A 89 19.20 8.12 9.51
N MET A 90 18.36 8.44 8.52
CA MET A 90 18.67 9.34 7.42
C MET A 90 17.66 10.49 7.35
N ASN A 91 18.13 11.66 6.93
CA ASN A 91 17.23 12.73 6.53
C ASN A 91 16.54 12.36 5.22
N TYR A 92 15.23 12.61 5.14
CA TYR A 92 14.45 12.36 3.94
C TYR A 92 14.51 13.57 3.00
N PHE A 93 15.03 13.34 1.81
CA PHE A 93 14.99 14.25 0.68
C PHE A 93 14.26 13.51 -0.45
N PRO A 94 13.12 14.05 -0.93
CA PRO A 94 12.39 13.46 -2.05
C PRO A 94 13.34 13.19 -3.22
N ASP A 95 13.13 12.06 -3.88
CA ASP A 95 13.89 11.62 -5.04
C ASP A 95 15.40 11.43 -4.82
N VAL A 96 15.92 11.49 -3.60
CA VAL A 96 17.37 11.31 -3.34
C VAL A 96 17.60 10.24 -2.30
N THR A 97 16.87 10.30 -1.19
CA THR A 97 17.06 9.36 -0.07
C THR A 97 16.67 7.95 -0.49
N PRO A 98 17.52 6.94 -0.23
CA PRO A 98 17.15 5.54 -0.39
C PRO A 98 15.86 5.21 0.36
N LEU A 99 14.98 4.47 -0.29
CA LEU A 99 13.71 4.04 0.28
C LEU A 99 13.95 2.80 1.15
N PRO A 100 13.48 2.78 2.41
CA PRO A 100 13.53 1.58 3.22
C PRO A 100 12.58 0.52 2.65
N LEU A 101 12.79 -0.73 3.06
CA LEU A 101 11.82 -1.80 2.81
C LEU A 101 10.48 -1.38 3.45
N ASN A 102 9.45 -1.32 2.62
CA ASN A 102 8.14 -0.83 3.02
C ASN A 102 7.02 -1.66 2.39
N CYS A 103 5.82 -1.56 2.94
CA CYS A 103 4.64 -2.16 2.35
C CYS A 103 3.39 -1.33 2.64
N ARG A 104 2.39 -1.42 1.78
CA ARG A 104 1.12 -0.69 1.87
C ARG A 104 0.05 -1.37 1.05
N PHE A 105 -1.23 -1.06 1.28
CA PHE A 105 -2.22 -1.32 0.24
C PHE A 105 -2.15 -0.24 -0.83
N ARG A 106 -2.30 -0.67 -2.08
CA ARG A 106 -2.47 0.19 -3.23
C ARG A 106 -3.91 0.09 -3.67
N MET A 107 -4.64 1.19 -3.48
CA MET A 107 -6.00 1.32 -3.97
C MET A 107 -5.95 1.33 -5.50
N GLY A 108 -6.67 0.40 -6.13
CA GLY A 108 -6.75 0.35 -7.58
C GLY A 108 -7.50 1.55 -8.12
N TRP A 109 -6.94 2.21 -9.14
CA TRP A 109 -7.65 3.21 -9.95
C TRP A 109 -8.09 2.57 -11.27
N GLU A 110 -9.17 3.08 -11.87
CA GLU A 110 -9.60 2.75 -13.24
C GLU A 110 -9.59 1.24 -13.57
N SER A 111 -10.32 0.44 -12.81
CA SER A 111 -10.46 -1.01 -13.06
C SER A 111 -9.28 -1.88 -12.62
N ARG A 112 -8.42 -1.38 -11.72
CA ARG A 112 -7.40 -2.21 -11.07
C ARG A 112 -7.93 -2.76 -9.73
N PRO A 113 -7.62 -4.03 -9.39
CA PRO A 113 -7.91 -4.55 -8.06
C PRO A 113 -7.10 -3.80 -7.01
N VAL A 114 -7.58 -3.82 -5.77
CA VAL A 114 -6.75 -3.43 -4.63
C VAL A 114 -5.67 -4.49 -4.44
N GLU A 115 -4.44 -4.05 -4.25
CA GLU A 115 -3.28 -4.92 -4.05
C GLU A 115 -2.60 -4.56 -2.74
N PHE A 116 -2.09 -5.57 -2.03
CA PHE A 116 -1.05 -5.34 -1.03
C PHE A 116 0.30 -5.32 -1.75
N VAL A 117 1.12 -4.31 -1.50
CA VAL A 117 2.40 -4.11 -2.19
C VAL A 117 3.52 -4.10 -1.17
N ILE A 118 4.59 -4.84 -1.48
CA ILE A 118 5.86 -4.79 -0.75
C ILE A 118 6.90 -4.19 -1.71
N GLU A 119 7.55 -3.12 -1.31
CA GLU A 119 8.61 -2.44 -2.06
C GLU A 119 9.96 -2.71 -1.38
N SER A 120 10.90 -3.29 -2.11
CA SER A 120 12.23 -3.60 -1.57
C SER A 120 13.01 -2.34 -1.21
N ALA A 121 13.91 -2.44 -0.23
CA ALA A 121 14.84 -1.35 0.06
C ALA A 121 15.76 -1.07 -1.15
N GLY A 122 16.06 0.20 -1.40
CA GLY A 122 16.92 0.59 -2.52
C GLY A 122 16.99 2.10 -2.75
N SER A 123 17.68 2.54 -3.80
CA SER A 123 17.67 3.92 -4.26
C SER A 123 16.91 4.02 -5.58
N PRO A 124 15.81 4.78 -5.66
CA PRO A 124 15.15 5.03 -6.93
C PRO A 124 16.16 5.51 -7.97
N ALA A 125 16.03 5.09 -9.22
CA ALA A 125 16.99 5.43 -10.30
C ALA A 125 18.45 5.02 -10.00
N GLY A 126 18.67 4.09 -9.07
CA GLY A 126 19.92 3.34 -8.96
C GLY A 126 20.08 2.35 -10.13
N CYS A 127 21.12 1.51 -10.07
CA CYS A 127 21.27 0.41 -11.03
C CYS A 127 20.15 -0.62 -10.87
N GLU A 128 20.05 -1.57 -11.80
CA GLU A 128 19.01 -2.63 -11.78
C GLU A 128 18.92 -3.40 -10.45
N VAL A 129 20.05 -3.60 -9.76
CA VAL A 129 20.12 -4.31 -8.48
C VAL A 129 19.65 -3.46 -7.30
N HIS A 130 19.88 -2.14 -7.36
CA HIS A 130 19.61 -1.22 -6.26
C HIS A 130 18.37 -0.36 -6.47
N ASN A 131 17.73 -0.44 -7.64
CA ASN A 131 16.44 0.17 -7.88
C ASN A 131 15.36 -0.63 -7.14
N PRO A 132 14.53 0.00 -6.30
CA PRO A 132 13.45 -0.67 -5.60
C PRO A 132 12.55 -1.48 -6.56
N ALA A 133 12.25 -2.70 -6.16
CA ALA A 133 11.36 -3.59 -6.87
C ALA A 133 10.07 -3.77 -6.05
N GLU A 134 8.94 -3.76 -6.75
CA GLU A 134 7.63 -3.97 -6.13
C GLU A 134 7.17 -5.42 -6.33
N ARG A 135 6.61 -6.01 -5.27
CA ARG A 135 5.84 -7.26 -5.35
C ARG A 135 4.41 -6.98 -4.90
N SER A 136 3.47 -7.17 -5.83
CA SER A 136 2.03 -7.00 -5.61
C SER A 136 1.35 -8.33 -5.30
N PHE A 137 0.43 -8.29 -4.35
CA PHE A 137 -0.46 -9.38 -3.95
C PHE A 137 -1.90 -8.89 -4.13
N PRO A 138 -2.61 -9.33 -5.18
CA PRO A 138 -4.00 -8.94 -5.35
C PRO A 138 -4.84 -9.49 -4.20
N LEU A 139 -5.74 -8.68 -3.67
CA LEU A 139 -6.82 -9.17 -2.82
C LEU A 139 -7.76 -9.97 -3.73
N GLY A 140 -7.71 -11.30 -3.60
CA GLY A 140 -8.43 -12.22 -4.49
C GLY A 140 -9.96 -12.16 -4.29
N GLU A 141 -10.70 -12.74 -5.25
CA GLU A 141 -12.12 -13.04 -5.07
C GLU A 141 -12.27 -14.04 -3.93
N GLY A 142 -12.76 -13.58 -2.77
CA GLY A 142 -12.86 -14.38 -1.55
C GLY A 142 -12.34 -13.71 -0.28
N ASP A 143 -11.86 -12.46 -0.37
CA ASP A 143 -11.40 -11.68 0.78
C ASP A 143 -10.34 -12.41 1.63
N GLU A 144 -9.40 -13.14 1.00
CA GLU A 144 -8.31 -13.78 1.74
C GLU A 144 -6.97 -13.15 1.39
N LEU A 145 -6.40 -12.46 2.38
CA LEU A 145 -5.03 -11.99 2.34
C LEU A 145 -4.08 -13.18 2.46
N ARG A 146 -3.27 -13.44 1.42
CA ARG A 146 -2.33 -14.57 1.35
C ARG A 146 -1.10 -14.33 2.25
N LEU A 147 -1.32 -14.35 3.57
CA LEU A 147 -0.29 -14.04 4.58
C LEU A 147 0.95 -14.92 4.48
N ALA A 148 0.80 -16.19 4.11
CA ALA A 148 1.93 -17.10 3.96
C ALA A 148 2.91 -16.64 2.85
N ASP A 149 2.39 -16.13 1.74
CA ASP A 149 3.21 -15.65 0.63
C ASP A 149 3.88 -14.31 0.99
N ILE A 150 3.16 -13.44 1.71
CA ILE A 150 3.73 -12.22 2.29
C ILE A 150 4.91 -12.58 3.20
N VAL A 151 4.73 -13.52 4.13
CA VAL A 151 5.79 -13.97 5.04
C VAL A 151 7.02 -14.51 4.29
N ALA A 152 6.81 -15.28 3.22
CA ALA A 152 7.89 -15.81 2.42
C ALA A 152 8.73 -14.68 1.79
N ILE A 153 8.08 -13.68 1.20
CA ILE A 153 8.76 -12.52 0.62
C ILE A 153 9.46 -11.67 1.69
N LEU A 154 8.81 -11.41 2.84
CA LEU A 154 9.43 -10.65 3.91
C LEU A 154 10.68 -11.35 4.46
N THR A 155 10.65 -12.68 4.56
CA THR A 155 11.81 -13.48 5.01
C THR A 155 12.99 -13.39 4.04
N GLU A 156 12.74 -13.20 2.75
CA GLU A 156 13.76 -12.93 1.73
C GLU A 156 14.30 -11.50 1.85
N LEU A 157 13.41 -10.51 1.91
CA LEU A 157 13.76 -9.09 1.75
C LEU A 157 14.31 -8.42 3.02
N GLU A 158 13.85 -8.80 4.22
CA GLU A 158 14.29 -8.19 5.48
C GLU A 158 15.82 -8.25 5.68
N PRO A 159 16.49 -9.42 5.57
CA PRO A 159 17.94 -9.48 5.73
C PRO A 159 18.68 -8.72 4.63
N GLN A 160 18.17 -8.72 3.40
CA GLN A 160 18.75 -7.95 2.29
C GLN A 160 18.68 -6.46 2.61
N ALA A 161 17.49 -5.96 2.96
CA ALA A 161 17.27 -4.57 3.33
C ALA A 161 18.16 -4.12 4.49
N ALA A 162 18.35 -4.97 5.50
CA ALA A 162 19.23 -4.69 6.63
C ALA A 162 20.72 -4.63 6.24
N SER A 163 21.14 -5.34 5.21
CA SER A 163 22.54 -5.39 4.78
C SER A 163 22.98 -4.26 3.84
N LEU A 164 22.04 -3.51 3.26
CA LEU A 164 22.35 -2.45 2.31
C LEU A 164 23.07 -1.27 2.98
N ASP A 165 24.13 -0.76 2.34
CA ASP A 165 24.78 0.48 2.75
C ASP A 165 24.12 1.68 2.03
N PRO A 166 23.46 2.60 2.75
CA PRO A 166 22.78 3.74 2.13
C PRO A 166 23.75 4.67 1.40
N ARG A 167 25.01 4.73 1.83
CA ARG A 167 26.04 5.49 1.13
C ARG A 167 26.35 4.86 -0.23
N ALA A 168 26.55 3.55 -0.28
CA ALA A 168 26.79 2.84 -1.54
C ALA A 168 25.61 2.98 -2.51
N LEU A 169 24.37 3.00 -2.00
CA LEU A 169 23.18 3.24 -2.80
C LEU A 169 23.16 4.64 -3.43
N LEU A 170 23.47 5.67 -2.64
CA LEU A 170 23.59 7.05 -3.13
C LEU A 170 24.73 7.18 -4.15
N GLU A 171 25.89 6.58 -3.87
CA GLU A 171 27.03 6.62 -4.79
C GLU A 171 26.70 5.91 -6.10
N CYS A 172 26.02 4.76 -6.06
CA CYS A 172 25.62 4.06 -7.28
C CYS A 172 24.61 4.86 -8.11
N ARG A 173 23.67 5.57 -7.45
CA ARG A 173 22.73 6.46 -8.15
C ARG A 173 23.43 7.62 -8.87
N PHE A 174 24.34 8.31 -8.20
CA PHE A 174 24.93 9.54 -8.74
C PHE A 174 26.18 9.31 -9.59
N PHE A 175 26.91 8.22 -9.36
CA PHE A 175 28.21 7.96 -9.99
C PHE A 175 28.25 6.64 -10.79
N GLY A 176 27.24 5.78 -10.70
CA GLY A 176 27.10 4.58 -11.52
C GLY A 176 28.04 3.42 -11.19
N THR A 177 28.92 3.55 -10.19
CA THR A 177 29.86 2.49 -9.79
C THR A 177 29.36 1.77 -8.55
N CYS A 178 28.53 0.75 -8.76
CA CYS A 178 28.29 -0.25 -7.74
C CYS A 178 29.53 -1.16 -7.65
N VAL A 179 30.34 -1.05 -6.59
CA VAL A 179 31.43 -2.00 -6.33
C VAL A 179 30.79 -3.16 -5.55
N GLY A 180 30.53 -4.27 -6.25
CA GLY A 180 30.05 -5.51 -5.63
C GLY A 180 31.13 -6.22 -4.85
#